data_AF-A0A7G9YAZ3-F1
#
_entry.id   AF-A0A7G9YAZ3-F1
#
_cell.length_a   1.000
_cell.length_b   1.000
_cell.length_c   1.000
_cell.angle_alpha   90.00
_cell.angle_beta   90.00
_cell.angle_gamma   90.00
#
_symmetry.space_group_name_H-M   'P 1'
#
loop_
_entity.id
_entity.type
_entity.pdbx_description
1 polymer ?
#
loop_
_entity_poly.entity_id
_entity_poly.type
_entity_poly.pdbx_seq_one_letter_code
_entity_poly.pdbx_strand_id
1 'polypeptide(L)'
;MTVFRLSKKLTDQLQELLSGKTLDEAQMQELLEIIYPTPDKGKINRIRIMEAGAIAAYHQQTDFPVIPILLTDDSPQFKMLTYKQALCCVHDGRNYKKLRPVVPVHREKLEKFLGQYWAYYPCSPVSPPNSLFSSHK
;
A
#
# COMPACT_ATOMS: atom_id res chain seq x y z
N MET A 1 12.78 -4.11 12.12
CA MET A 1 11.78 -3.23 12.76
C MET A 1 11.85 -1.79 12.21
N THR A 2 11.75 -1.59 10.88
CA THR A 2 11.87 -0.26 10.24
C THR A 2 10.70 0.12 9.33
N VAL A 3 9.65 -0.72 9.26
CA VAL A 3 8.55 -0.57 8.30
C VAL A 3 7.75 0.73 8.53
N PHE A 4 7.36 1.00 9.78
CA PHE A 4 6.54 2.16 10.13
C PHE A 4 7.36 3.41 10.50
N ARG A 5 8.69 3.35 10.45
CA ARG A 5 9.59 4.49 10.75
C ARG A 5 9.24 5.25 12.05
N LEU A 6 8.90 4.50 13.10
CA LEU A 6 8.71 5.03 14.46
C LEU A 6 10.05 5.02 15.20
N SER A 7 10.23 5.95 16.14
CA SER A 7 11.45 6.00 16.96
C SER A 7 11.46 4.85 17.97
N LYS A 8 12.66 4.34 18.30
CA LYS A 8 12.82 3.26 19.29
C LYS A 8 12.17 3.60 20.63
N LYS A 9 12.41 4.82 21.14
CA LYS A 9 11.80 5.32 22.39
C LYS A 9 10.27 5.20 22.39
N LEU A 10 9.63 5.54 21.27
CA LEU A 10 8.18 5.47 21.15
C LEU A 10 7.69 4.02 21.08
N THR A 11 8.40 3.15 20.34
CA THR A 11 8.07 1.73 20.26
C THR A 11 8.21 1.05 21.61
N ASP A 12 9.27 1.34 22.37
CA ASP A 12 9.49 0.81 23.72
C ASP A 12 8.37 1.25 24.67
N GLN A 13 7.98 2.53 24.62
CA GLN A 13 6.86 3.07 25.41
C GLN A 13 5.52 2.40 25.05
N LEU A 14 5.24 2.21 23.75
CA LEU A 14 4.03 1.52 23.31
C LEU A 14 4.02 0.06 23.77
N GLN A 15 5.16 -0.62 23.70
CA GLN A 15 5.29 -2.01 24.13
C GLN A 15 4.97 -2.16 25.63
N GLU A 16 5.46 -1.26 26.47
CA GLU A 16 5.16 -1.25 27.90
C GLU A 16 3.66 -1.02 28.19
N LEU A 17 3.05 -0.05 27.50
CA LEU A 17 1.64 0.31 27.72
C LEU A 17 0.65 -0.75 27.21
N LEU A 18 0.99 -1.43 26.12
CA LEU A 18 0.14 -2.37 25.40
C LEU A 18 0.41 -3.84 25.73
N SER A 19 1.47 -4.15 26.48
CA SER A 19 1.86 -5.54 26.78
C SER A 19 0.69 -6.35 27.36
N GLY A 20 0.27 -7.39 26.63
CA GLY A 20 -0.80 -8.31 27.04
C GLY A 20 -2.23 -7.76 26.88
N LYS A 21 -2.42 -6.62 26.21
CA LYS A 21 -3.74 -6.03 25.98
C LYS A 21 -4.15 -6.13 24.51
N THR A 22 -5.40 -6.47 24.27
CA THR A 22 -6.07 -6.27 22.98
C THR A 22 -6.94 -5.03 23.12
N LEU A 23 -6.70 -4.05 22.24
CA LEU A 23 -7.46 -2.81 22.23
C LEU A 23 -8.31 -2.75 20.97
N ASP A 24 -9.53 -2.26 21.10
CA ASP A 24 -10.31 -1.80 19.95
C ASP A 24 -9.83 -0.42 19.46
N GLU A 25 -10.47 0.08 18.42
CA GLU A 25 -10.13 1.38 17.85
C GLU A 25 -10.35 2.51 18.86
N ALA A 26 -11.46 2.54 19.59
CA ALA A 26 -11.73 3.63 20.53
C ALA A 26 -10.66 3.69 21.64
N GLN A 27 -10.30 2.53 22.20
CA GLN A 27 -9.29 2.40 23.23
C GLN A 27 -7.89 2.78 22.72
N MET A 28 -7.56 2.45 21.47
CA MET A 28 -6.31 2.86 20.84
C MET A 28 -6.24 4.38 20.65
N GLN A 29 -7.35 5.00 20.22
CA GLN A 29 -7.46 6.45 20.08
C GLN A 29 -7.25 7.16 21.42
N GLU A 30 -7.90 6.69 22.49
CA GLU A 30 -7.72 7.21 23.85
C GLU A 30 -6.27 7.13 24.32
N LEU A 31 -5.60 5.99 24.09
CA LEU A 31 -4.19 5.81 24.41
C LEU A 31 -3.28 6.77 23.62
N LEU A 32 -3.61 7.02 22.35
CA LEU A 32 -2.88 7.99 21.53
C LEU A 32 -3.06 9.43 22.01
N GLU A 33 -4.21 9.80 22.58
CA GLU A 33 -4.39 11.11 23.23
C GLU A 33 -3.54 11.25 24.49
N ILE A 34 -3.35 10.17 25.26
CA ILE A 34 -2.45 10.18 26.42
C ILE A 34 -0.99 10.37 26.00
N ILE A 35 -0.56 9.70 24.92
CA ILE A 35 0.83 9.81 24.40
C ILE A 35 1.08 11.16 23.71
N TYR A 36 0.06 11.70 23.04
CA TYR A 36 0.13 12.96 22.31
C TYR A 36 -0.97 13.94 22.77
N PRO A 37 -0.86 14.55 23.96
CA PRO A 37 -1.92 15.41 24.51
C PRO A 37 -2.21 16.67 23.69
N THR A 38 -1.29 17.05 22.79
CA THR A 38 -1.46 18.16 21.87
C THR A 38 -1.93 17.63 20.51
N PRO A 39 -3.12 18.03 20.00
CA PRO A 39 -3.70 17.50 18.76
C PRO A 39 -2.79 17.62 17.54
N ASP A 40 -1.99 18.69 17.47
CA ASP A 40 -1.12 18.95 16.32
C ASP A 40 0.22 18.20 16.37
N LYS A 41 0.57 17.60 17.50
CA LYS A 41 1.82 16.84 17.64
C LYS A 41 1.62 15.38 17.28
N GLY A 42 2.59 14.83 16.53
CA GLY A 42 2.64 13.40 16.26
C GLY A 42 1.62 12.87 15.25
N LYS A 43 0.98 13.72 14.43
CA LYS A 43 -0.02 13.30 13.42
C LYS A 43 0.44 12.09 12.58
N ILE A 44 1.66 12.16 12.05
CA ILE A 44 2.24 11.07 11.25
C ILE A 44 2.45 9.80 12.08
N ASN A 45 2.88 9.93 13.34
CA ASN A 45 3.07 8.78 14.22
C ASN A 45 1.74 8.15 14.60
N ARG A 46 0.70 8.94 14.88
CA ARG A 46 -0.66 8.46 15.14
C ARG A 46 -1.16 7.59 13.98
N ILE A 47 -1.08 8.09 12.74
CA ILE A 47 -1.44 7.33 11.52
C ILE A 47 -0.66 6.01 11.46
N ARG A 48 0.66 6.06 11.61
CA ARG A 48 1.53 4.88 11.54
C ARG A 48 1.26 3.85 12.64
N ILE A 49 0.95 4.30 13.85
CA ILE A 49 0.59 3.42 14.98
C ILE A 49 -0.76 2.77 14.70
N MET A 50 -1.74 3.52 14.21
CA MET A 50 -3.05 2.99 13.82
C MET A 50 -2.94 1.97 12.69
N GLU A 51 -2.20 2.27 11.62
CA GLU A 51 -1.95 1.34 10.52
C GLU A 51 -1.27 0.05 11.00
N ALA A 52 -0.23 0.17 11.83
CA ALA A 52 0.46 -0.97 12.41
C ALA A 52 -0.46 -1.81 13.31
N GLY A 53 -1.31 -1.16 14.11
CA GLY A 53 -2.31 -1.81 14.97
C GLY A 53 -3.36 -2.55 14.17
N ALA A 54 -3.93 -1.92 13.13
CA ALA A 54 -4.91 -2.55 12.25
C ALA A 54 -4.34 -3.78 11.53
N ILE A 55 -3.10 -3.69 11.03
CA ILE A 55 -2.40 -4.83 10.43
C ILE A 55 -2.18 -5.93 11.47
N ALA A 56 -1.70 -5.60 12.67
CA ALA A 56 -1.50 -6.58 13.74
C ALA A 56 -2.81 -7.26 14.18
N ALA A 57 -3.93 -6.53 14.20
CA ALA A 57 -5.25 -7.08 14.48
C ALA A 57 -5.71 -8.03 13.36
N TYR A 58 -5.53 -7.64 12.09
CA TYR A 58 -5.82 -8.49 10.93
C TYR A 58 -5.03 -9.81 10.94
N HIS A 59 -3.76 -9.79 11.39
CA HIS A 59 -2.94 -11.00 11.51
C HIS A 59 -3.29 -11.89 12.71
N GLN A 60 -3.90 -11.32 13.76
CA GLN A 60 -4.25 -12.04 14.99
C GLN A 60 -5.68 -12.57 15.01
N GLN A 61 -6.60 -11.96 14.25
CA GLN A 61 -7.98 -12.44 14.18
C GLN A 61 -8.03 -13.87 13.62
N THR A 62 -9.09 -14.60 14.00
CA THR A 62 -9.27 -16.02 13.62
C THR A 62 -10.60 -16.28 12.91
N ASP A 63 -11.40 -15.23 12.68
CA ASP A 63 -12.70 -15.32 12.02
C ASP A 63 -12.53 -15.74 10.54
N PHE A 64 -11.42 -15.34 9.93
CA PHE A 64 -11.02 -15.74 8.59
C PHE A 64 -9.50 -15.88 8.47
N PRO A 65 -8.99 -16.72 7.54
CA PRO A 65 -7.55 -16.86 7.37
C PRO A 65 -6.92 -15.59 6.81
N VAL A 66 -5.68 -15.30 7.24
CA VAL A 66 -4.83 -14.30 6.60
C VAL A 66 -4.59 -14.71 5.14
N ILE A 67 -4.79 -13.76 4.22
CA ILE A 67 -4.62 -14.02 2.78
C ILE A 67 -3.14 -14.30 2.51
N PRO A 68 -2.77 -15.46 1.92
CA PRO A 68 -1.37 -15.83 1.76
C PRO A 68 -0.70 -15.16 0.56
N ILE A 69 -1.46 -14.91 -0.51
CA ILE A 69 -1.02 -14.22 -1.71
C ILE A 69 -2.09 -13.21 -2.11
N LEU A 70 -1.71 -11.94 -2.25
CA LEU A 70 -2.62 -10.87 -2.67
C LEU A 70 -2.07 -10.19 -3.93
N LEU A 71 -2.90 -10.12 -4.99
CA LEU A 71 -2.56 -9.46 -6.25
C LEU A 71 -3.01 -8.00 -6.21
N THR A 72 -2.07 -7.06 -6.17
CA THR A 72 -2.34 -5.61 -6.06
C THR A 72 -1.40 -4.80 -6.94
N ASP A 73 -1.56 -3.48 -6.98
CA ASP A 73 -0.47 -2.61 -7.42
C ASP A 73 0.68 -2.59 -6.39
N ASP A 74 1.76 -1.85 -6.69
CA ASP A 74 2.87 -1.64 -5.73
C ASP A 74 2.62 -0.42 -4.83
N SER A 75 1.39 -0.24 -4.33
CA SER A 75 1.09 0.82 -3.37
C SER A 75 1.61 0.45 -1.96
N PRO A 76 2.15 1.43 -1.19
CA PRO A 76 2.59 1.23 0.18
C PRO A 76 1.51 0.67 1.13
N GLN A 77 0.23 0.93 0.87
CA GLN A 77 -0.89 0.48 1.72
C GLN A 77 -1.05 -1.04 1.78
N PHE A 78 -0.51 -1.79 0.81
CA PHE A 78 -0.58 -3.26 0.79
C PHE A 78 0.59 -3.94 1.50
N LYS A 79 1.59 -3.16 1.94
CA LYS A 79 2.76 -3.71 2.63
C LYS A 79 2.32 -4.34 3.95
N MET A 80 2.89 -5.50 4.28
CA MET A 80 2.63 -6.28 5.49
C MET A 80 1.23 -6.89 5.63
N LEU A 81 0.27 -6.63 4.72
CA LEU A 81 -1.06 -7.27 4.79
C LEU A 81 -0.99 -8.78 4.54
N THR A 82 -0.14 -9.22 3.61
CA THR A 82 -0.05 -10.63 3.19
C THR A 82 1.39 -11.12 3.26
N TYR A 83 1.59 -12.43 3.27
CA TYR A 83 2.92 -13.03 3.15
C TYR A 83 3.56 -12.79 1.79
N LYS A 84 2.77 -12.77 0.71
CA LYS A 84 3.26 -12.54 -0.66
C LYS A 84 2.39 -11.56 -1.42
N GLN A 85 2.94 -10.41 -1.74
CA GLN A 85 2.30 -9.44 -2.62
C GLN A 85 2.69 -9.75 -4.08
N ALA A 86 1.72 -10.13 -4.90
CA ALA A 86 1.88 -10.25 -6.34
C ALA A 86 1.53 -8.91 -7.00
N LEU A 87 2.33 -8.48 -7.98
CA LEU A 87 2.08 -7.23 -8.71
C LEU A 87 1.18 -7.49 -9.90
N CYS A 88 0.10 -6.73 -10.01
CA CYS A 88 -0.84 -6.87 -11.10
C CYS A 88 -0.26 -6.38 -12.43
N CYS A 89 -0.37 -7.25 -13.44
CA CYS A 89 0.17 -6.99 -14.78
C CYS A 89 -0.42 -5.71 -15.39
N VAL A 90 -1.70 -5.40 -15.16
CA VAL A 90 -2.32 -4.15 -15.64
C VAL A 90 -1.51 -2.90 -15.25
N HIS A 91 -0.88 -2.87 -14.06
CA HIS A 91 -0.02 -1.77 -13.65
C HIS A 91 1.37 -1.79 -14.31
N ASP A 92 1.86 -2.95 -14.72
CA ASP A 92 3.07 -3.06 -15.55
C ASP A 92 2.89 -2.37 -16.92
N GLY A 93 1.67 -2.38 -17.46
CA GLY A 93 1.23 -1.56 -18.60
C GLY A 93 1.70 -0.09 -18.55
N ARG A 94 1.74 0.51 -17.35
CA ARG A 94 2.18 1.90 -17.13
C ARG A 94 3.67 2.10 -17.41
N ASN A 95 4.50 1.09 -17.19
CA ASN A 95 5.94 1.16 -17.41
C ASN A 95 6.25 1.27 -18.90
N TYR A 96 5.56 0.47 -19.72
CA TYR A 96 5.72 0.51 -21.18
C TYR A 96 5.32 1.85 -21.79
N LYS A 97 4.25 2.49 -21.26
CA LYS A 97 3.82 3.82 -21.71
C LYS A 97 4.86 4.93 -21.44
N LYS A 98 5.73 4.75 -20.43
CA LYS A 98 6.79 5.73 -20.12
C LYS A 98 7.98 5.64 -21.06
N LEU A 99 8.11 4.56 -21.83
CA LEU A 99 9.20 4.39 -22.78
C LEU A 99 9.11 5.45 -23.88
N ARG A 100 10.24 6.09 -24.18
CA ARG A 100 10.36 7.09 -25.26
C ARG A 100 11.51 6.72 -26.21
N PRO A 101 11.33 5.71 -27.07
CA PRO A 101 12.39 5.30 -27.98
C PRO A 101 12.74 6.43 -28.96
N VAL A 102 14.03 6.64 -29.19
CA VAL A 102 14.51 7.67 -30.13
C VAL A 102 14.53 7.14 -31.56
N VAL A 103 14.87 5.86 -31.74
CA VAL A 103 14.93 5.20 -33.06
C VAL A 103 13.51 4.89 -33.54
N PRO A 104 13.12 5.28 -34.77
CA PRO A 104 11.76 5.06 -35.29
C PRO A 104 11.28 3.60 -35.21
N VAL A 105 12.12 2.65 -35.59
CA VAL A 105 11.82 1.20 -35.54
C VAL A 105 11.44 0.72 -34.13
N HIS A 106 12.01 1.33 -33.08
CA HIS A 106 11.66 0.98 -31.70
C HIS A 106 10.33 1.59 -31.26
N ARG A 107 9.93 2.74 -31.83
CA ARG A 107 8.60 3.33 -31.58
C ARG A 107 7.50 2.44 -32.14
N GLU A 108 7.66 2.00 -33.39
CA GLU A 108 6.71 1.09 -34.04
C GLU A 108 6.57 -0.25 -33.28
N LYS A 109 7.69 -0.81 -32.81
CA LYS A 109 7.68 -2.02 -31.98
C LYS A 109 6.94 -1.80 -30.66
N LEU A 110 7.14 -0.66 -30.00
CA LEU A 110 6.47 -0.31 -28.76
C LEU A 110 4.95 -0.15 -28.96
N GLU A 111 4.54 0.56 -30.02
CA GLU A 111 3.13 0.75 -30.35
C GLU A 111 2.43 -0.58 -30.64
N LYS A 112 3.05 -1.44 -31.46
CA LYS A 112 2.53 -2.78 -31.76
C LYS A 112 2.41 -3.63 -30.49
N PHE A 113 3.43 -3.63 -29.65
CA PHE A 113 3.42 -4.36 -28.38
C PHE A 113 2.29 -3.86 -27.46
N LEU A 114 2.15 -2.54 -27.28
CA LEU A 114 1.10 -1.96 -26.45
C LEU A 114 -0.29 -2.33 -26.97
N GLY A 115 -0.49 -2.34 -28.29
CA GLY A 115 -1.75 -2.80 -28.89
C GLY A 115 -2.07 -4.25 -28.54
N GLN A 116 -1.12 -5.17 -28.70
CA GLN A 116 -1.28 -6.57 -28.33
C GLN A 116 -1.50 -6.77 -26.83
N TYR A 117 -0.75 -6.03 -26.01
CA TYR A 117 -0.82 -6.08 -24.56
C TYR A 117 -2.22 -5.73 -24.04
N TRP A 118 -2.82 -4.65 -24.55
CA TRP A 118 -4.15 -4.23 -24.11
C TRP A 118 -5.28 -5.02 -24.78
N ALA A 119 -5.08 -5.55 -25.98
CA ALA A 119 -6.01 -6.48 -26.61
C ALA A 119 -6.20 -7.76 -25.78
N TYR A 120 -5.18 -8.19 -25.03
CA TYR A 120 -5.28 -9.31 -24.09
C TYR A 120 -6.23 -9.05 -22.90
N TYR A 121 -6.55 -7.78 -22.58
CA TYR A 121 -7.46 -7.38 -21.50
C TYR A 121 -8.78 -6.78 -22.03
N PRO A 122 -9.67 -7.57 -22.67
CA PRO A 122 -10.85 -7.08 -23.40
C PRO A 122 -11.92 -6.41 -22.52
N CYS A 123 -11.94 -6.67 -21.20
CA CYS A 123 -12.89 -6.06 -20.26
C CYS A 123 -12.49 -4.66 -19.76
N SER A 124 -11.39 -4.08 -20.25
CA SER A 124 -11.08 -2.69 -19.97
C SER A 124 -11.89 -1.79 -20.92
N PRO A 125 -12.79 -0.90 -20.45
CA PRO A 125 -13.36 0.17 -21.29
C PRO A 125 -12.30 1.24 -21.64
N VAL A 126 -11.03 0.85 -21.61
CA VAL A 126 -9.87 1.70 -21.77
C VAL A 126 -9.56 1.71 -23.27
N SER A 127 -10.33 2.55 -23.97
CA SER A 127 -9.78 3.35 -25.06
C SER A 127 -8.38 3.82 -24.64
N PRO A 128 -7.35 3.86 -25.52
CA PRO A 128 -5.97 4.18 -25.13
C PRO A 128 -5.99 5.33 -24.13
N PRO A 129 -5.59 5.12 -22.85
CA PRO A 129 -6.00 6.02 -21.78
C PRO A 129 -5.15 7.27 -21.90
N ASN A 130 -5.64 8.24 -22.67
CA ASN A 130 -5.10 9.59 -22.66
C ASN A 130 -5.58 10.39 -21.46
N SER A 131 -6.48 9.86 -20.61
CA SER A 131 -7.09 10.67 -19.53
C SER A 131 -7.25 10.03 -18.15
N LEU A 132 -7.12 8.70 -17.95
CA LEU A 132 -7.61 8.08 -16.69
C LEU A 132 -6.55 7.69 -15.64
N PHE A 133 -5.26 7.91 -15.89
CA PHE A 133 -4.24 7.67 -14.87
C PHE A 133 -3.33 8.88 -14.72
N SER A 134 -3.92 10.00 -14.28
CA SER A 134 -3.16 11.12 -13.72
C SER A 134 -2.55 10.63 -12.41
N SER A 135 -1.24 10.41 -12.42
CA SER A 135 -0.46 10.19 -11.21
C SER A 135 -0.45 11.50 -10.43
N HIS A 136 -1.36 11.66 -9.46
CA HIS A 136 -1.13 12.62 -8.39
C HIS A 136 0.15 12.18 -7.66
N LYS A 137 1.20 12.97 -7.86
CA LYS A 137 2.33 13.07 -6.94
C LYS A 137 1.92 13.93 -5.75
#